data_AF-A0A946AGH8-F1
#
_entry.id   AF-A0A946AGH8-F1
#
_cell.length_a   1.000
_cell.length_b   1.000
_cell.length_c   1.000
_cell.angle_alpha   90.00
_cell.angle_beta   90.00
_cell.angle_gamma   90.00
#
_symmetry.space_group_name_H-M   'P 1'
#
loop_
_entity.id
_entity.type
_entity.pdbx_description
1 polymer ?
#
loop_
_entity_poly.entity_id
_entity_poly.type
_entity_poly.pdbx_seq_one_letter_code
_entity_poly.pdbx_strand_id
1 'polypeptide(L)' 'MSRTAATEFDSKSFLKSLTHRPGCYRMLNTAGKTIYVGKAGDLRKRVSSYFQRSITDAKTA' A
#
# COMPACT_ATOMS: atom_id res chain seq x y z
N MET A 1 -4.71 13.44 -30.46
CA MET A 1 -5.25 13.25 -29.09
C MET A 1 -4.22 12.51 -28.27
N SER A 2 -3.30 13.24 -27.62
CA SER A 2 -2.18 12.64 -26.86
C SER A 2 -2.69 12.13 -25.52
N ARG A 3 -2.59 10.81 -25.32
CA ARG A 3 -2.83 10.18 -24.01
C ARG A 3 -1.75 10.65 -23.04
N THR A 4 -2.16 11.34 -21.99
CA THR A 4 -1.31 11.60 -20.81
C THR A 4 -0.82 10.27 -20.27
N ALA A 5 0.49 10.04 -20.32
CA ALA A 5 1.11 8.87 -19.72
C ALA A 5 0.87 8.92 -18.21
N ALA A 6 -0.07 8.11 -17.72
CA ALA A 6 -0.25 7.91 -16.29
C ALA A 6 1.03 7.23 -15.77
N THR A 7 1.83 7.95 -15.00
CA THR A 7 2.97 7.38 -14.29
C THR A 7 2.46 6.29 -13.35
N GLU A 8 2.87 5.04 -13.59
CA GLU A 8 2.55 3.93 -12.69
C GLU A 8 3.14 4.19 -11.29
N PHE A 9 2.42 3.76 -10.25
CA PHE A 9 2.88 3.91 -8.89
C PHE A 9 4.05 2.95 -8.60
N ASP A 10 5.25 3.49 -8.40
CA ASP A 10 6.41 2.71 -7.97
C ASP A 10 6.31 2.32 -6.48
N SER A 11 5.63 1.20 -6.24
CA SER A 11 5.49 0.62 -4.91
C SER A 11 6.83 0.29 -4.26
N LYS A 12 7.88 -0.11 -5.02
CA LYS A 12 9.16 -0.51 -4.43
C LYS A 12 9.88 0.68 -3.83
N SER A 13 9.93 1.81 -4.53
CA SER A 13 10.55 3.03 -4.03
C SER A 13 9.78 3.63 -2.87
N PHE A 14 8.44 3.63 -2.95
CA PHE A 14 7.59 4.06 -1.84
C PHE A 14 7.81 3.22 -0.57
N LEU A 15 7.84 1.90 -0.68
CA LEU A 15 8.04 1.03 0.48
C LEU A 15 9.42 1.21 1.13
N LYS A 16 10.44 1.61 0.38
CA LYS A 16 11.78 1.91 0.91
C LYS A 16 11.82 3.21 1.73
N SER A 17 10.94 4.18 1.44
CA SER A 17 10.88 5.44 2.19
C SER A 17 10.10 5.31 3.51
N LEU A 18 9.38 4.21 3.71
CA LEU A 18 8.61 3.97 4.94
C LEU A 18 9.50 3.64 6.14
N THR A 19 9.11 4.17 7.29
CA THR A 19 9.76 3.90 8.58
C THR A 19 9.39 2.51 9.14
N HIS A 20 10.30 1.94 9.92
CA HIS A 20 10.06 0.74 10.73
C HIS A 20 9.40 1.02 12.10
N ARG A 21 8.99 2.27 12.35
CA ARG A 21 8.38 2.68 13.61
C ARG A 21 6.86 2.45 13.62
N PRO A 22 6.24 2.40 14.81
CA PRO A 22 4.80 2.38 14.93
C PRO A 22 4.15 3.63 14.33
N GLY A 23 2.95 3.48 13.79
CA GLY A 23 2.18 4.60 13.26
C GLY A 23 0.89 4.19 12.60
N CYS A 24 0.21 5.19 12.04
CA CYS A 24 -1.02 5.03 11.29
C CYS A 24 -0.76 5.21 9.78
N TYR A 25 -1.47 4.46 8.95
CA TYR A 25 -1.43 4.57 7.49
C TYR A 25 -2.82 4.70 6.90
N ARG A 26 -2.91 5.29 5.71
CA ARG A 26 -4.15 5.49 4.95
C ARG A 26 -3.97 4.92 3.55
N MET A 27 -5.00 4.25 3.05
CA MET A 27 -5.10 3.91 1.63
C MET A 27 -6.06 4.89 0.97
N LEU A 28 -5.65 5.39 -0.19
CA LEU A 28 -6.41 6.32 -1.00
C LEU A 28 -6.89 5.63 -2.27
N ASN A 29 -8.07 5.97 -2.75
CA ASN A 29 -8.51 5.59 -4.09
C ASN A 29 -7.84 6.49 -5.16
N THR A 30 -8.17 6.23 -6.42
CA THR A 30 -7.66 7.01 -7.56
C THR A 30 -8.04 8.49 -7.54
N ALA A 31 -9.09 8.87 -6.80
CA ALA A 31 -9.52 10.25 -6.59
C ALA A 31 -8.90 10.89 -5.32
N GLY A 32 -7.97 10.21 -4.65
CA GLY A 32 -7.34 10.70 -3.41
C GLY A 32 -8.22 10.58 -2.15
N LYS A 33 -9.42 9.99 -2.25
CA LYS A 33 -10.30 9.78 -1.10
C LYS A 33 -9.78 8.61 -0.26
N THR A 34 -9.77 8.77 1.06
CA THR A 34 -9.42 7.69 1.98
C THR A 34 -10.47 6.59 1.95
N ILE A 35 -10.00 5.38 1.71
CA ILE A 35 -10.83 4.16 1.68
C ILE A 35 -10.51 3.20 2.83
N TYR A 36 -9.34 3.33 3.46
CA TYR A 36 -8.95 2.51 4.58
C TYR A 36 -7.96 3.25 5.47
N VAL A 37 -8.05 3.03 6.79
CA VAL A 37 -7.10 3.52 7.80
C VAL A 37 -6.69 2.35 8.67
N GLY A 38 -5.39 2.18 8.90
CA GLY A 38 -4.86 1.15 9.78
C GLY A 38 -3.77 1.68 10.71
N LYS A 39 -3.52 0.95 11.80
CA LYS A 39 -2.36 1.16 12.69
C LYS A 39 -1.42 -0.03 12.58
N ALA A 40 -0.13 0.21 12.76
CA ALA A 40 0.90 -0.82 12.74
C ALA A 40 1.98 -0.53 13.78
N GLY A 41 2.56 -1.60 14.36
CA GLY A 41 3.79 -1.50 15.15
C GLY A 41 5.05 -1.27 14.29
N ASP A 42 5.00 -1.68 13.02
CA ASP A 42 6.02 -1.41 12.00
C ASP A 42 5.29 -1.06 10.70
N LEU A 43 5.35 0.22 10.31
CA LEU A 43 4.66 0.72 9.13
C LEU A 43 5.18 0.08 7.84
N ARG A 44 6.51 -0.02 7.67
CA ARG A 44 7.09 -0.62 6.47
C ARG A 44 6.67 -2.07 6.30
N LYS A 45 6.72 -2.90 7.33
CA LYS A 45 6.28 -4.31 7.25
C LYS A 45 4.80 -4.42 6.89
N ARG A 46 3.94 -3.66 7.59
CA ARG A 46 2.49 -3.72 7.36
C ARG A 46 2.09 -3.22 5.98
N VAL A 47 2.68 -2.14 5.49
CA VAL A 47 2.33 -1.61 4.17
C VAL A 47 2.93 -2.49 3.07
N SER A 48 4.13 -3.06 3.27
CA SER A 48 4.75 -3.99 2.31
C SER A 48 3.91 -5.25 2.08
N SER A 49 3.19 -5.76 3.08
CA SER A 49 2.39 -6.98 2.93
C SER A 49 1.26 -6.85 1.90
N TYR A 50 0.77 -5.64 1.63
CA TYR A 50 -0.25 -5.41 0.60
C TYR A 50 0.29 -5.50 -0.83
N PHE A 51 1.60 -5.31 -1.01
CA PHE A 51 2.27 -5.38 -2.32
C PHE A 51 3.01 -6.71 -2.52
N GLN A 52 3.11 -7.53 -1.46
CA GLN A 52 3.61 -8.90 -1.57
C GLN A 52 2.53 -9.80 -2.18
N ARG A 53 2.95 -10.60 -3.15
CA ARG A 53 2.10 -11.49 -3.93
C ARG A 53 1.88 -12.79 -3.16
N SER A 54 1.17 -12.72 -2.02
CA SER A 54 0.74 -13.91 -1.29
C SER A 54 -0.71 -14.22 -1.63
N ILE A 55 -0.89 -14.99 -2.70
CA ILE A 55 -2.10 -15.78 -2.93
C ILE A 55 -1.96 -16.99 -2.00
N THR A 56 -2.24 -16.81 -0.71
CA THR A 56 -2.31 -17.94 0.21
C THR A 56 -3.26 -17.59 1.34
N ASP A 57 -4.55 -17.58 1.02
CA ASP A 57 -5.58 -17.83 2.03
C ASP A 57 -6.86 -18.27 1.31
N ALA A 58 -6.91 -19.54 0.91
CA ALA A 58 -8.19 -20.24 0.90
C ALA A 58 -8.59 -20.43 2.37
N LYS A 59 -9.10 -19.38 3.01
CA LYS A 59 -9.85 -19.53 4.26
C LYS A 59 -11.28 -19.91 3.89
N THR A 60 -11.48 -21.21 3.68
CA THR A 60 -12.81 -21.82 3.70
C THR A 60 -12.99 -22.49 5.06
N ALA A 61 -14.04 -22.03 5.75
CA ALA A 61 -14.78 -22.58 6.89
C ALA A 61 -14.10 -23.60 7.82
#